data_AF-A0A2S9G9Y8-F1
#
_entry.id   AF-A0A2S9G9Y8-F1
#
_cell.length_a   1.000
_cell.length_b   1.000
_cell.length_c   1.000
_cell.angle_alpha   90.00
_cell.angle_beta   90.00
_cell.angle_gamma   90.00
#
_symmetry.space_group_name_H-M   'P 1'
#
loop_
_entity.id
_entity.type
_entity.pdbx_description
1 polymer ?
#
loop_
_entity_poly.entity_id
_entity_poly.type
_entity_poly.pdbx_seq_one_letter_code
_entity_poly.pdbx_strand_id
1 'polypeptide(L)'
;AFYPGPAGATESELDLGSWNDLRAADPRVDILADDTEALLVRGPDQQDGPPVCHVLPIDACYEFVGRLRMLWRGFDGGQDARRYM
;
A
#
# COMPACT_ATOMS: atom_id res chain seq x y z
N ALA A 1 -4.19 1.22 8.32
CA ALA A 1 -3.61 1.03 6.98
C ALA A 1 -4.66 1.35 5.92
N PHE A 2 -4.25 1.60 4.66
CA PHE A 2 -5.18 1.84 3.56
C PHE A 2 -4.92 0.87 2.41
N TYR A 3 -5.99 0.29 1.87
CA TYR A 3 -5.94 -0.57 0.69
C TYR A 3 -6.48 0.19 -0.53
N PRO A 4 -5.66 0.44 -1.56
CA PRO A 4 -6.11 1.01 -2.82
C PRO A 4 -7.10 0.06 -3.53
N GLY A 5 -8.27 0.56 -3.92
CA GLY A 5 -9.30 -0.27 -4.55
C GLY A 5 -10.41 0.53 -5.23
N PRO A 6 -11.53 -0.12 -5.60
CA PRO A 6 -12.64 0.53 -6.32
C PRO A 6 -13.30 1.65 -5.50
N ALA A 7 -13.26 1.55 -4.17
CA ALA A 7 -13.76 2.57 -3.26
C ALA A 7 -12.75 3.71 -3.00
N GLY A 8 -11.51 3.60 -3.51
CA GLY A 8 -10.41 4.50 -3.20
C GLY A 8 -9.51 3.93 -2.11
N ALA A 9 -9.08 4.78 -1.16
CA ALA A 9 -8.25 4.39 -0.03
C ALA A 9 -9.17 3.82 1.06
N THR A 10 -9.46 2.52 0.99
CA THR A 10 -10.28 1.86 2.00
C THR A 10 -9.45 1.69 3.27
N GLU A 11 -9.91 2.27 4.37
CA GLU A 11 -9.28 2.08 5.67
C GLU A 11 -9.41 0.62 6.12
N SER A 12 -8.33 0.10 6.68
CA SER A 12 -8.26 -1.18 7.35
C SER A 12 -7.46 -1.02 8.63
N GLU A 13 -8.00 -1.53 9.72
CA GLU A 13 -7.22 -1.69 10.94
C GLU A 13 -6.04 -2.61 10.64
N LEU A 14 -4.84 -2.18 11.06
CA LEU A 14 -3.66 -3.01 11.02
C LEU A 14 -3.51 -3.61 12.42
N ASP A 15 -3.45 -4.93 12.49
CA ASP A 15 -3.20 -5.62 13.75
C ASP A 15 -1.88 -5.13 14.39
N LEU A 16 -1.93 -4.83 15.69
CA LEU A 16 -0.78 -4.30 16.42
C LEU A 16 0.36 -5.32 16.51
N GLY A 17 0.05 -6.62 16.51
CA GLY A 17 1.05 -7.69 16.44
C GLY A 17 1.82 -7.63 15.13
N SER A 18 1.10 -7.56 14.00
CA SER A 18 1.68 -7.47 12.66
C SER A 18 2.57 -6.23 12.48
N TRP A 19 2.19 -5.09 13.06
CA TRP A 19 3.01 -3.88 13.05
C TRP A 19 4.28 -4.02 13.90
N ASN A 20 4.20 -4.71 15.04
CA ASN A 20 5.37 -4.98 15.87
C ASN A 20 6.35 -5.95 15.20
N ASP A 21 5.85 -6.97 14.50
CA ASP A 21 6.68 -7.89 13.73
C ASP A 21 7.45 -7.15 12.62
N LEU A 22 6.78 -6.21 11.94
CA LEU A 22 7.42 -5.36 10.94
C LEU A 22 8.52 -4.48 11.55
N ARG A 23 8.25 -3.83 12.71
CA ARG A 23 9.25 -3.04 13.45
C ARG A 23 10.45 -3.86 13.88
N ALA A 24 10.23 -5.09 14.31
CA ALA A 24 11.30 -6.01 14.69
C ALA A 24 12.14 -6.45 13.47
N ALA A 25 11.51 -6.63 12.31
CA ALA A 25 12.19 -7.02 11.08
C ALA A 25 12.98 -5.86 10.45
N ASP A 26 12.47 -4.63 10.50
CA ASP A 26 13.12 -3.44 9.96
C ASP A 26 12.84 -2.19 10.81
N PRO A 27 13.73 -1.81 11.74
CA PRO A 27 13.56 -0.65 12.60
C PRO A 27 13.47 0.69 11.86
N ARG A 28 13.81 0.73 10.56
CA ARG A 28 13.68 1.95 9.75
C ARG A 28 12.24 2.39 9.60
N VAL A 29 11.25 1.54 9.83
CA VAL A 29 9.84 1.96 9.80
C VAL A 29 9.49 2.95 10.93
N ASP A 30 10.31 3.04 12.00
CA ASP A 30 10.12 4.02 13.07
C ASP A 30 10.70 5.42 12.74
N ILE A 31 11.35 5.60 11.58
CA ILE A 31 11.92 6.89 11.17
C ILE A 31 11.02 7.69 10.21
N LEU A 32 9.89 7.10 9.81
CA LEU A 32 8.90 7.74 8.93
C LEU A 32 8.43 9.06 9.54
N ALA A 33 8.39 10.12 8.74
CA ALA A 33 7.83 11.38 9.19
C ALA A 33 6.30 11.29 9.33
N ASP A 34 5.82 11.50 10.55
CA ASP A 34 4.38 11.53 10.87
C ASP A 34 3.62 12.47 9.93
N ASP A 35 2.42 12.05 9.53
CA ASP A 35 1.47 12.79 8.67
C ASP A 35 1.99 13.22 7.28
N THR A 36 3.22 12.88 6.89
CA THR A 36 3.84 13.36 5.64
C THR A 36 4.45 12.25 4.80
N GLU A 37 4.92 11.17 5.41
CA GLU A 37 5.44 9.99 4.73
C GLU A 37 4.57 8.75 5.01
N ALA A 38 4.59 7.81 4.08
CA ALA A 38 3.87 6.56 4.20
C ALA A 38 4.71 5.40 3.66
N LEU A 39 4.56 4.23 4.30
CA LEU A 39 5.11 2.98 3.83
C LEU A 39 4.13 2.32 2.85
N LEU A 40 4.47 2.29 1.57
CA LEU A 40 3.78 1.50 0.56
C LEU A 40 4.30 0.06 0.61
N VAL A 41 3.42 -0.88 0.94
CA VAL A 41 3.73 -2.33 0.95
C VAL A 41 3.03 -2.99 -0.23
N ARG A 42 3.80 -3.64 -1.10
CA ARG A 42 3.31 -4.45 -2.20
C ARG A 42 3.62 -5.92 -1.96
N GLY A 43 2.58 -6.75 -1.93
CA GLY A 43 2.72 -8.20 -1.88
C GLY A 43 3.39 -8.75 -3.15
N PRO A 44 4.04 -9.91 -3.07
CA PRO A 44 4.74 -10.51 -4.20
C PRO A 44 3.76 -10.97 -5.29
N ASP A 45 4.18 -10.85 -6.56
CA ASP A 45 3.40 -11.38 -7.71
C ASP A 45 3.35 -12.92 -7.73
N GLN A 46 4.35 -13.57 -7.13
CA GLN A 46 4.42 -15.02 -6.92
C GLN A 46 4.19 -15.34 -5.44
N GLN A 47 3.58 -16.49 -5.15
CA GLN A 47 3.13 -16.86 -3.79
C GLN A 47 4.22 -16.85 -2.70
N ASP A 48 5.51 -16.93 -3.07
CA ASP A 48 6.63 -17.08 -2.11
C ASP A 48 7.70 -15.97 -2.19
N GLY A 49 7.41 -14.84 -2.85
CA GLY A 49 8.36 -13.71 -2.92
C GLY A 49 8.34 -12.82 -1.66
N PRO A 50 9.44 -12.11 -1.33
CA PRO A 50 9.37 -11.07 -0.30
C PRO A 50 8.49 -9.91 -0.79
N PRO A 51 7.76 -9.22 0.11
CA PRO A 51 7.07 -7.99 -0.25
C PRO A 51 8.07 -6.92 -0.66
N VAL A 52 7.65 -6.03 -1.54
CA VAL A 52 8.40 -4.84 -1.92
C VAL A 52 7.84 -3.65 -1.14
N CYS A 53 8.73 -2.92 -0.46
CA CYS A 53 8.36 -1.79 0.37
C CYS A 53 9.04 -0.51 -0.11
N HIS A 54 8.29 0.59 -0.16
CA HIS A 54 8.78 1.92 -0.51
C HIS A 54 8.29 2.94 0.51
N VAL A 55 9.13 3.93 0.82
CA VAL A 55 8.71 5.14 1.56
C VAL A 55 8.39 6.21 0.53
N LEU A 56 7.20 6.77 0.62
CA LEU A 56 6.69 7.78 -0.30
C LEU A 56 6.06 8.93 0.49
N PRO A 57 6.04 10.16 -0.06
CA PRO A 57 5.15 11.21 0.41
C PRO A 57 3.69 10.74 0.43
N ILE A 58 2.94 11.10 1.48
CA ILE A 58 1.55 10.66 1.65
C ILE A 58 0.62 11.16 0.54
N ASP A 59 0.89 12.33 -0.02
CA ASP A 59 0.16 12.89 -1.16
C ASP A 59 0.33 12.05 -2.43
N ALA A 60 1.53 11.52 -2.69
CA ALA A 60 1.79 10.58 -3.79
C ALA A 60 0.99 9.27 -3.63
N CYS A 61 0.82 8.79 -2.39
CA CYS A 61 -0.03 7.62 -2.11
C CYS A 61 -1.50 7.91 -2.42
N TYR A 62 -2.02 9.09 -2.05
CA TYR A 62 -3.40 9.48 -2.38
C TYR A 62 -3.59 9.73 -3.88
N GLU A 63 -2.59 10.28 -4.58
CA GLU A 63 -2.61 10.40 -6.03
C GLU A 63 -2.68 9.02 -6.70
N PHE A 64 -1.84 8.08 -6.26
CA PHE A 64 -1.83 6.70 -6.75
C PHE A 64 -3.20 6.04 -6.58
N VAL A 65 -3.79 6.15 -5.39
CA VAL A 65 -5.14 5.64 -5.11
C VAL A 65 -6.18 6.27 -6.05
N GLY A 66 -6.13 7.59 -6.23
CA GLY A 66 -7.05 8.31 -7.11
C GLY A 66 -6.97 7.82 -8.56
N ARG A 67 -5.75 7.67 -9.08
CA ARG A 67 -5.50 7.14 -10.43
C ARG A 67 -5.97 5.69 -10.57
N LEU A 68 -5.64 4.84 -9.61
CA LEU A 68 -6.04 3.45 -9.61
C LEU A 68 -7.57 3.31 -9.61
N ARG A 69 -8.27 4.10 -8.79
CA ARG A 69 -9.74 4.13 -8.74
C ARG A 69 -10.37 4.54 -10.08
N MET A 70 -9.78 5.49 -10.80
CA MET A 70 -10.26 5.90 -12.13
C MET A 70 -10.13 4.79 -13.18
N LEU A 71 -9.10 3.94 -13.06
CA LEU A 71 -8.83 2.83 -13.97
C LEU A 71 -9.58 1.55 -13.58
N TRP A 72 -10.13 1.47 -12.37
CA TRP A 72 -10.70 0.25 -11.83
C TRP A 72 -11.94 -0.23 -12.60
N ARG A 73 -11.96 -1.50 -13.00
CA ARG A 73 -13.10 -2.16 -13.65
C ARG A 73 -13.38 -3.53 -13.01
N GLY A 74 -14.66 -3.84 -12.81
CA GLY A 74 -15.08 -5.13 -12.26
C GLY A 74 -14.57 -5.37 -10.83
N PHE A 75 -14.49 -6.65 -10.46
CA PHE A 75 -14.09 -7.06 -9.11
C PHE A 75 -12.57 -7.09 -8.92
N ASP A 76 -11.80 -7.39 -9.98
CA ASP A 76 -10.35 -7.61 -9.91
C ASP A 76 -9.52 -6.40 -10.39
N GLY A 77 -10.18 -5.27 -10.67
CA GLY A 77 -9.57 -4.03 -11.15
C GLY A 77 -9.40 -3.94 -12.67
N GLY A 78 -9.45 -5.07 -13.38
CA GLY A 78 -9.22 -5.12 -14.82
C GLY A 78 -7.76 -4.89 -15.24
N GLN A 79 -7.51 -4.97 -16.55
CA GLN A 79 -6.15 -4.95 -17.09
C GLN A 79 -5.44 -3.60 -16.95
N ASP A 80 -6.17 -2.49 -17.05
CA ASP A 80 -5.56 -1.15 -16.99
C ASP A 80 -5.08 -0.82 -15.57
N ALA A 81 -5.83 -1.20 -14.54
CA ALA A 81 -5.38 -1.10 -13.15
C ALA A 81 -4.13 -1.95 -12.90
N ARG A 82 -4.11 -3.19 -13.43
CA ARG A 82 -2.95 -4.10 -13.27
C ARG A 82 -1.71 -3.63 -14.01
N ARG A 83 -1.85 -2.96 -15.15
CA ARG A 83 -0.73 -2.38 -15.90
C ARG A 83 -0.19 -1.10 -15.24
N TYR A 84 -1.06 -0.37 -14.53
CA TYR A 84 -0.66 0.82 -13.80
C TYR A 84 0.12 0.50 -12.52
N MET A 85 -0.19 -0.64 -11.90
CA MET A 85 0.56 -1.21 -10.79
C MET A 85 1.88 -1.80 -11.24
#